data_AF-A0A4D6H855-F1
#
_entry.id   AF-A0A4D6H855-F1
#
_cell.length_a   1.000
_cell.length_b   1.000
_cell.length_c   1.000
_cell.angle_alpha   90.00
_cell.angle_beta   90.00
_cell.angle_gamma   90.00
#
_symmetry.space_group_name_H-M   'P 1'
#
loop_
_entity.id
_entity.type
_entity.pdbx_description
1 polymer ?
#
loop_
_entity_poly.entity_id
_entity_poly.type
_entity_poly.pdbx_seq_one_letter_code
_entity_poly.pdbx_strand_id
1 'polypeptide(L)' 'METISETSTEGGDGPGSESDRERERLAVELRHNHLPRLDGRDVIDWDTEADTVARGPTFDELRPLVELIDEHGDELPERW' A
#
# COMPACT_ATOMS: atom_id res chain seq x y z
N MET A 1 10.00 19.22 52.89
CA MET A 1 9.92 17.81 52.47
C MET A 1 8.65 17.70 51.64
N GLU A 2 8.71 16.87 50.58
CA GLU A 2 7.62 16.59 49.62
C GLU A 2 7.34 17.68 48.58
N THR A 3 7.20 17.44 47.29
CA THR A 3 7.68 16.41 46.34
C THR A 3 7.79 17.19 45.04
N ILE A 4 8.97 17.19 44.39
CA ILE A 4 9.09 17.78 43.07
C ILE A 4 8.27 16.95 42.10
N SER A 5 7.36 17.65 41.43
CA SER A 5 6.65 17.32 40.21
C SER A 5 7.02 16.00 39.55
N GLU A 6 6.09 15.04 39.62
CA GLU A 6 5.96 14.00 38.61
C GLU A 6 5.58 14.70 37.29
N THR A 7 6.58 14.93 36.44
CA THR A 7 6.31 15.04 35.01
C THR A 7 5.89 13.66 34.55
N SER A 8 4.58 13.40 34.53
CA SER A 8 3.97 12.30 33.80
C SER A 8 4.29 12.46 32.31
N THR A 9 5.49 12.04 31.94
CA THR A 9 5.83 11.60 30.59
C THR A 9 5.10 10.30 30.38
N GLU A 10 3.85 10.34 29.90
CA GLU A 10 3.22 9.25 29.12
C GLU A 10 2.11 9.82 28.23
N GLY A 11 2.39 10.94 27.56
CA GLY A 11 1.66 11.33 26.35
C GLY A 11 2.14 10.45 25.20
N GLY A 12 1.77 9.18 25.21
CA GLY A 12 1.98 8.24 24.10
C GLY A 12 1.01 8.53 22.94
N ASP A 13 0.91 9.80 22.53
CA ASP A 13 0.30 10.22 21.26
C ASP A 13 1.45 10.64 20.34
N GLY A 14 2.36 9.69 20.12
CA GLY A 14 3.39 9.82 19.10
C GLY A 14 2.71 9.56 17.75
N PRO A 15 2.98 10.36 16.70
CA PRO A 15 2.49 10.03 15.37
C PRO A 15 2.95 8.60 15.06
N GLY A 16 2.06 7.76 14.50
CA GLY A 16 2.29 6.32 14.27
C GLY A 16 3.71 6.01 13.78
N SER A 17 4.17 4.78 14.04
CA SER A 17 5.53 4.35 13.70
C SER A 17 5.88 4.73 12.26
N GLU A 18 7.17 4.91 11.95
CA GLU A 18 7.60 5.23 10.57
C GLU A 18 6.99 4.26 9.54
N SER A 19 6.89 2.98 9.91
CA SER A 19 6.19 1.92 9.16
C SER A 19 4.68 2.20 8.96
N ASP A 20 3.98 2.73 9.95
CA ASP A 20 2.56 3.07 9.84
C ASP A 20 2.35 4.25 8.86
N ARG A 21 3.24 5.24 8.91
CA ARG A 21 3.18 6.39 7.98
C ARG A 21 3.54 6.00 6.55
N GLU A 22 4.46 5.06 6.38
CA GLU A 22 4.80 4.50 5.07
C GLU A 22 3.63 3.70 4.50
N ARG A 23 2.98 2.87 5.32
CA ARG A 23 1.76 2.14 4.94
C ARG A 23 0.64 3.09 4.56
N GLU A 24 0.42 4.17 5.32
CA GLU A 24 -0.61 5.15 4.99
C GLU A 24 -0.32 5.88 3.68
N ARG A 25 0.95 6.26 3.45
CA ARG A 25 1.37 6.86 2.17
C ARG A 25 1.13 5.89 1.00
N LEU A 26 1.51 4.63 1.16
CA LEU A 26 1.30 3.60 0.14
C LEU A 26 -0.20 3.37 -0.13
N ALA A 27 -1.03 3.33 0.92
CA ALA A 27 -2.47 3.18 0.78
C ALA A 27 -3.11 4.35 0.00
N VAL A 28 -2.63 5.59 0.24
CA VAL A 28 -3.05 6.77 -0.53
C VAL A 28 -2.64 6.65 -2.00
N GLU A 29 -1.41 6.25 -2.30
CA GLU A 29 -0.94 6.05 -3.67
C GLU A 29 -1.72 4.94 -4.40
N LEU A 30 -1.96 3.80 -3.74
CA LEU A 30 -2.75 2.71 -4.30
C LEU A 30 -4.16 3.17 -4.66
N ARG A 31 -4.86 3.80 -3.72
CA ARG A 31 -6.26 4.24 -3.89
C ARG A 31 -6.42 5.33 -4.95
N HIS A 32 -5.52 6.29 -5.04
CA HIS A 32 -5.73 7.44 -5.93
C HIS A 32 -5.00 7.31 -7.28
N ASN A 33 -3.93 6.52 -7.35
CA ASN A 33 -3.10 6.42 -8.55
C ASN A 33 -3.13 5.03 -9.19
N HIS A 34 -2.92 3.95 -8.44
CA HIS A 34 -2.68 2.64 -9.06
C HIS A 34 -3.97 1.86 -9.33
N LEU A 35 -4.82 1.68 -8.31
CA LEU A 35 -6.06 0.90 -8.43
C LEU A 35 -7.02 1.48 -9.47
N PRO A 36 -7.32 2.80 -9.52
CA PRO A 36 -8.19 3.35 -10.56
C PRO A 36 -7.66 3.15 -11.98
N ARG A 37 -6.34 3.09 -12.17
CA ARG A 37 -5.73 2.90 -13.50
C ARG A 37 -5.78 1.46 -13.97
N LEU A 38 -5.69 0.51 -13.05
CA LEU A 38 -5.83 -0.92 -13.35
C LEU A 38 -7.30 -1.27 -13.62
N ASP A 39 -8.20 -0.69 -12.83
CA ASP A 39 -9.66 -0.82 -13.00
C ASP A 39 -10.13 -0.23 -14.32
N GLY A 40 -9.69 1.00 -14.66
CA GLY A 40 -10.01 1.63 -15.95
C GLY A 40 -9.44 0.94 -17.20
N ARG A 41 -8.71 -0.18 -17.04
CA ARG A 41 -8.21 -1.05 -18.10
C ARG A 41 -8.81 -2.47 -18.04
N ASP A 42 -9.81 -2.67 -17.18
CA ASP A 42 -10.48 -3.96 -16.95
C ASP A 42 -9.54 -5.08 -16.48
N VAL A 43 -8.40 -4.73 -15.90
CA VAL A 43 -7.42 -5.68 -15.35
C VAL A 43 -7.88 -6.17 -13.99
N ILE A 44 -8.39 -5.25 -13.17
CA ILE A 44 -9.01 -5.53 -11.88
C ILE A 44 -10.41 -4.94 -11.89
N ASP A 45 -11.22 -5.36 -10.93
CA ASP A 45 -12.46 -4.70 -10.54
C ASP A 45 -12.24 -4.16 -9.12
N TRP A 46 -12.21 -2.83 -8.98
CA TRP A 46 -11.91 -2.18 -7.71
C TRP A 46 -13.13 -1.50 -7.11
N ASP A 47 -13.60 -2.05 -5.97
CA ASP A 47 -14.68 -1.47 -5.19
C ASP A 47 -14.11 -0.49 -4.16
N THR A 48 -14.30 0.81 -4.41
CA THR A 48 -13.88 1.90 -3.52
C THR A 48 -14.65 1.96 -2.21
N GLU A 49 -15.88 1.46 -2.17
CA GLU A 49 -16.74 1.52 -0.98
C GLU A 49 -16.42 0.37 -0.03
N ALA A 50 -16.22 -0.83 -0.58
CA ALA A 50 -15.82 -2.02 0.17
C ALA A 50 -14.30 -2.10 0.43
N ASP A 51 -13.51 -1.27 -0.26
CA ASP A 51 -12.04 -1.31 -0.29
C ASP A 51 -11.49 -2.70 -0.67
N THR A 52 -12.11 -3.31 -1.69
CA THR A 52 -11.75 -4.66 -2.16
C THR A 52 -11.38 -4.66 -3.62
N VAL A 53 -10.49 -5.59 -4.00
CA VAL A 53 -10.03 -5.78 -5.37
C VAL A 53 -10.36 -7.20 -5.82
N ALA A 54 -11.04 -7.31 -6.96
CA ALA A 54 -11.29 -8.56 -7.66
C ALA A 54 -10.55 -8.58 -9.02
N ARG A 55 -10.46 -9.75 -9.64
CA ARG A 55 -9.86 -9.88 -10.98
C ARG A 55 -10.84 -9.39 -12.03
N GLY A 56 -10.38 -8.50 -12.90
CA GLY A 56 -11.14 -8.03 -14.05
C GLY A 56 -11.06 -9.03 -15.21
N PRO A 57 -11.85 -8.82 -16.27
CA PRO A 57 -11.90 -9.72 -17.42
C PRO A 57 -10.58 -9.81 -18.20
N THR A 58 -9.74 -8.76 -18.17
CA THR A 58 -8.45 -8.72 -18.87
C THR A 58 -7.28 -9.22 -17.99
N PHE A 59 -7.53 -9.60 -16.74
CA PHE A 59 -6.49 -10.08 -15.81
C PHE A 59 -5.62 -11.19 -16.40
N ASP A 60 -6.26 -12.16 -17.05
CA ASP A 60 -5.60 -13.35 -17.59
C ASP A 60 -4.66 -13.05 -18.76
N GLU A 61 -4.84 -11.91 -19.43
CA GLU A 61 -3.98 -11.47 -20.53
C GLU A 61 -2.64 -10.92 -20.00
N LEU A 62 -2.67 -10.22 -18.86
CA LEU A 62 -1.48 -9.65 -18.23
C LEU A 62 -0.78 -10.63 -17.28
N ARG A 63 -1.51 -11.59 -16.71
CA ARG A 63 -0.98 -12.57 -15.76
C ARG A 63 0.35 -13.20 -16.21
N PRO A 64 0.51 -13.73 -17.44
CA PRO A 64 1.77 -14.38 -17.83
C PRO A 64 2.96 -13.42 -17.83
N LEU A 65 2.74 -12.14 -18.15
CA LEU A 65 3.79 -11.12 -18.11
C LEU A 65 4.17 -10.78 -16.67
N VAL A 66 3.18 -10.63 -15.79
CA VAL A 66 3.42 -10.33 -14.38
C VAL A 66 4.10 -11.50 -13.68
N GLU A 67 3.70 -12.74 -13.97
CA GLU A 67 4.33 -13.96 -13.46
C GLU A 67 5.79 -14.05 -13.92
N LEU A 68 6.08 -13.73 -15.18
CA LEU A 68 7.46 -13.71 -15.70
C LEU A 68 8.33 -12.66 -14.99
N ILE A 69 7.77 -11.48 -14.70
CA ILE A 69 8.46 -10.41 -13.96
C ILE A 69 8.70 -10.83 -12.51
N ASP A 70 7.73 -11.48 -11.86
CA ASP A 70 7.86 -11.99 -10.50
C ASP A 70 8.91 -13.11 -10.41
N GLU A 71 8.93 -14.03 -11.38
CA GLU A 71 9.90 -15.12 -11.46
C GLU A 71 11.34 -14.62 -11.68
N HIS A 72 11.52 -13.57 -12.48
CA HIS A 72 12.84 -13.03 -12.82
C HIS A 72 13.16 -11.69 -12.13
N GLY A 73 12.42 -11.34 -11.07
CA GLY A 73 12.52 -10.02 -10.42
C GLY A 73 13.94 -9.67 -9.96
N ASP A 74 14.71 -10.68 -9.52
CA ASP A 74 16.09 -10.53 -9.06
C ASP A 74 17.10 -10.24 -10.19
N GLU A 75 16.72 -10.48 -11.45
CA GLU A 75 17.55 -10.24 -12.64
C GLU A 75 17.20 -8.92 -13.34
N LEU A 76 16.13 -8.25 -12.89
CA LEU A 76 15.72 -6.98 -13.45
C LEU A 76 16.72 -5.89 -13.07
N PRO A 77 17.03 -4.96 -14.00
CA PRO A 77 17.95 -3.87 -13.70
C PRO A 77 17.37 -2.99 -12.57
N GLU A 78 18.21 -2.50 -11.66
CA GLU A 78 17.87 -1.69 -10.46
C GLU A 78 17.01 -0.42 -10.70
N ARG A 79 16.66 -0.13 -11.96
CA ARG A 79 16.00 1.10 -12.43
C ARG A 79 14.56 0.87 -12.91
N TRP A 80 13.94 -0.24 -12.52
CA TRP A 80 12.53 -0.55 -12.78
C TRP A 80 11.71 -0.43 -11.49
#